data_AF-F4CSL4-F1
#
_entry.id   AF-F4CSL4-F1
#
_cell.length_a   1.000
_cell.length_b   1.000
_cell.length_c   1.000
_cell.angle_alpha   90.00
_cell.angle_beta   90.00
_cell.angle_gamma   90.00
#
_symmetry.space_group_name_H-M   'P 1'
#
loop_
_entity.id
_entity.type
_entity.pdbx_description
1 polymer ?
#
loop_
_entity_poly.entity_id
_entity_poly.type
_entity_poly.pdbx_seq_one_letter_code
_entity_poly.pdbx_strand_id
1 'polypeptide(L)'
;MGRMSQQSVIEELQRLGMSGYEAKAYVALVAAGTPLNGYEVAKRSGVPRSTVYETLAKLVGRGAAYEVRAGEASVGYISLPPSALLDRMRRDFDSSIDTLREALPQVASPPQVRLVHNLSDRESLLARAEDVVAAARDDLFLSGWPAEIEPLKPVVRRADDEGVDVSVVMFGDDPDPVGTTIPHRFSTPDVALENLGCRLLVVAADREQAVIGGVVNGDAWGVFTDDPAVVLVAVEYVRHDIAMHLIAEKFAPDDFESFWTSDPALRRLRADHGIPAALLARGPVGASAPPRRTRRGQH
;
A
#
# COMPACT_ATOMS: atom_id res chain seq x y z
N MET A 1 3.26 2.15 -24.40
CA MET A 1 3.74 3.16 -23.42
C MET A 1 3.60 4.54 -24.04
N GLY A 2 2.74 5.39 -23.47
CA GLY A 2 2.57 6.77 -23.93
C GLY A 2 3.84 7.58 -23.68
N ARG A 3 4.19 8.46 -24.62
CA ARG A 3 5.37 9.34 -24.49
C ARG A 3 5.13 10.28 -23.31
N MET A 4 5.87 10.13 -22.22
CA MET A 4 5.79 11.07 -21.10
C MET A 4 6.15 12.48 -21.59
N SER A 5 5.43 13.49 -21.10
CA SER A 5 5.74 14.88 -21.42
C SER A 5 7.04 15.31 -20.72
N GLN A 6 7.75 16.30 -21.25
CA GLN A 6 8.91 16.88 -20.56
C GLN A 6 8.55 17.43 -19.17
N GLN A 7 7.32 17.94 -19.01
CA GLN A 7 6.82 18.43 -17.73
C GLN A 7 6.71 17.29 -16.71
N SER A 8 6.21 16.13 -17.12
CA SER A 8 6.13 14.94 -16.26
C SER A 8 7.52 14.46 -15.83
N VAL A 9 8.52 14.51 -16.72
CA VAL A 9 9.91 14.16 -16.37
C VAL A 9 10.49 15.11 -15.33
N ILE A 10 10.21 16.42 -15.46
CA ILE A 10 10.64 17.43 -14.48
C ILE A 10 10.01 17.15 -13.10
N GLU A 11 8.71 16.84 -13.07
CA GLU A 11 7.99 16.54 -11.83
C GLU A 11 8.55 15.30 -11.11
N GLU A 12 8.87 14.23 -11.83
CA GLU A 12 9.50 13.05 -11.22
C GLU A 12 10.91 13.35 -10.68
N LEU A 13 11.73 14.12 -11.42
CA LEU A 13 13.04 14.56 -10.91
C LEU A 13 12.91 15.41 -9.64
N GLN A 14 11.85 16.22 -9.53
CA GLN A 14 11.58 16.99 -8.32
C GLN A 14 11.19 16.11 -7.14
N ARG A 15 10.36 15.07 -7.36
CA ARG A 15 10.03 14.07 -6.32
C ARG A 15 11.27 13.34 -5.81
N LEU A 16 12.27 13.14 -6.67
CA LEU A 16 13.57 12.56 -6.33
C LEU A 16 14.58 13.60 -5.75
N GLY A 17 14.10 14.77 -5.32
CA GLY A 17 14.92 15.74 -4.59
C GLY A 17 15.73 16.71 -5.45
N MET A 18 15.34 16.94 -6.72
CA MET A 18 15.84 18.09 -7.48
C MET A 18 14.98 19.33 -7.23
N SER A 19 15.61 20.51 -7.20
CA SER A 19 14.83 21.75 -7.30
C SER A 19 14.20 21.88 -8.70
N GLY A 20 13.13 22.68 -8.83
CA GLY A 20 12.50 22.89 -10.13
C GLY A 20 13.43 23.49 -11.19
N TYR A 21 14.44 24.27 -10.77
CA TYR A 21 15.46 24.80 -11.68
C TYR A 21 16.52 23.75 -12.03
N GLU A 22 16.95 22.93 -11.07
CA GLU A 22 17.87 21.81 -11.34
C GLU A 22 17.27 20.83 -12.36
N ALA A 23 16.02 20.41 -12.15
CA ALA A 23 15.34 19.49 -13.05
C ALA A 23 15.23 20.06 -14.48
N LYS A 24 14.84 21.34 -14.61
CA LYS A 24 14.78 22.03 -15.91
C LYS A 24 16.14 22.15 -16.59
N ALA A 25 17.17 22.54 -15.85
CA ALA A 25 18.53 22.68 -16.38
C ALA A 25 19.10 21.32 -16.80
N TYR A 26 18.89 20.28 -16.01
CA TYR A 26 19.31 18.92 -16.33
C TYR A 26 18.62 18.39 -17.59
N VAL A 27 17.30 18.52 -17.70
CA VAL A 27 16.54 18.11 -18.91
C VAL A 27 17.03 18.87 -20.14
N ALA A 28 17.35 20.16 -20.02
CA ALA A 28 17.91 20.94 -21.12
C ALA A 28 19.30 20.44 -21.57
N LEU A 29 20.16 20.02 -20.64
CA LEU A 29 21.46 19.41 -20.94
C LEU A 29 21.30 18.05 -21.62
N VAL A 30 20.41 17.19 -21.09
CA VAL A 30 20.11 15.87 -21.69
C VAL A 30 19.56 16.02 -23.11
N ALA A 31 18.61 16.94 -23.31
CA ALA A 31 18.02 17.19 -24.62
C ALA A 31 19.02 17.75 -25.63
N ALA A 32 20.05 18.45 -25.16
CA ALA A 32 21.10 18.97 -26.02
C ALA A 32 22.09 17.90 -26.47
N GLY A 33 22.47 16.97 -25.57
CA GLY A 33 23.45 15.91 -25.85
C GLY A 33 24.88 16.40 -26.09
N THR A 34 25.13 17.70 -26.03
CA THR A 34 26.42 18.35 -26.24
C THR A 34 26.69 19.37 -25.15
N PRO A 35 27.95 19.75 -24.90
CA PRO A 35 28.26 20.81 -23.95
C PRO A 35 27.53 22.12 -24.28
N LEU A 36 26.87 22.71 -23.29
CA LEU A 36 26.22 24.01 -23.38
C LEU A 36 26.86 25.01 -22.41
N ASN A 37 27.04 26.25 -22.82
CA ASN A 37 27.41 27.30 -21.87
C ASN A 37 26.20 27.72 -21.01
N GLY A 38 26.44 28.43 -19.91
CA GLY A 38 25.38 28.82 -18.96
C GLY A 38 24.26 29.66 -19.60
N TYR A 39 24.57 30.49 -20.59
CA TYR A 39 23.59 31.30 -21.31
C TYR A 39 22.65 30.43 -22.17
N GLU A 40 23.21 29.43 -22.86
CA GLU A 40 22.44 28.47 -23.65
C GLU A 40 21.53 27.63 -22.77
N VAL A 41 22.02 27.19 -21.61
CA VAL A 41 21.22 26.47 -20.63
C VAL A 41 20.05 27.33 -20.16
N ALA A 42 20.27 28.59 -19.77
CA ALA A 42 19.19 29.49 -19.35
C ALA A 42 18.12 29.65 -20.45
N LYS A 43 18.56 29.82 -21.70
CA LYS A 43 17.65 29.98 -22.84
C LYS A 43 16.82 28.72 -23.10
N ARG A 44 17.40 27.53 -23.01
CA ARG A 44 16.73 26.25 -23.31
C ARG A 44 15.86 25.75 -22.16
N SER A 45 16.30 25.94 -20.91
CA SER A 45 15.62 25.44 -19.71
C SER A 45 14.53 26.37 -19.17
N GLY A 46 14.56 27.65 -19.56
CA GLY A 46 13.72 28.69 -18.97
C GLY A 46 14.14 29.07 -17.54
N VAL A 47 15.30 28.60 -17.07
CA VAL A 47 15.90 29.03 -15.80
C VAL A 47 16.41 30.48 -15.95
N PRO A 48 16.11 31.39 -15.00
CA PRO A 48 16.59 32.76 -15.05
C PRO A 48 18.11 32.85 -15.17
N ARG A 49 18.61 33.80 -15.99
CA ARG A 49 20.06 34.01 -16.17
C ARG A 49 20.78 34.38 -14.86
N SER A 50 20.09 35.03 -13.94
CA SER A 50 20.63 35.39 -12.63
C SER A 50 20.94 34.17 -11.75
N THR A 51 20.31 33.02 -11.99
CA THR A 51 20.44 31.81 -11.14
C THR A 51 20.97 30.59 -11.90
N VAL A 52 21.17 30.67 -13.22
CA VAL A 52 21.57 29.51 -14.04
C VAL A 52 22.95 28.96 -13.66
N TYR A 53 23.93 29.82 -13.38
CA TYR A 53 25.27 29.37 -13.00
C TYR A 53 25.27 28.74 -11.61
N GLU A 54 24.49 29.26 -10.67
CA GLU A 54 24.30 28.64 -9.35
C GLU A 54 23.62 27.27 -9.48
N THR A 55 22.59 27.18 -10.33
CA THR A 55 21.87 25.92 -10.62
C THR A 55 22.81 24.89 -11.25
N LEU A 56 23.64 25.30 -12.20
CA LEU A 56 24.65 24.43 -12.83
C LEU A 56 25.72 23.99 -11.84
N ALA A 57 26.17 24.89 -10.96
CA ALA A 57 27.10 24.54 -9.88
C ALA A 57 26.49 23.51 -8.92
N LYS A 58 25.20 23.62 -8.57
CA LYS A 58 24.49 22.60 -7.78
C LYS A 58 24.39 21.27 -8.51
N LEU A 59 24.08 21.28 -9.81
CA LEU A 59 24.05 20.07 -10.63
C LEU A 59 25.43 19.39 -10.70
N VAL A 60 26.52 20.15 -10.83
CA VAL A 60 27.88 19.62 -10.79
C VAL A 60 28.23 19.10 -9.40
N GLY A 61 27.91 19.85 -8.34
CA GLY A 61 28.18 19.47 -6.95
C GLY A 61 27.49 18.18 -6.52
N ARG A 62 26.25 17.94 -6.99
CA ARG A 62 25.55 16.65 -6.81
C ARG A 62 25.95 15.57 -7.83
N GLY A 63 26.83 15.90 -8.76
CA GLY A 63 27.31 15.02 -9.82
C GLY A 63 26.26 14.67 -10.89
N ALA A 64 25.22 15.48 -11.08
CA ALA A 64 24.24 15.33 -12.16
C ALA A 64 24.69 15.96 -13.49
N ALA A 65 25.74 16.78 -13.48
CA ALA A 65 26.35 17.35 -14.67
C ALA A 65 27.88 17.40 -14.51
N TYR A 66 28.57 17.53 -15.63
CA TYR A 66 30.00 17.78 -15.70
C TYR A 66 30.26 19.17 -16.25
N GLU A 67 31.25 19.83 -15.66
CA GLU A 67 31.90 20.99 -16.24
C GLU A 67 33.00 20.51 -17.20
N VAL A 68 32.97 20.99 -18.44
CA VAL A 68 33.92 20.64 -19.50
C VAL A 68 34.49 21.89 -20.14
N ARG A 69 35.74 21.81 -20.60
CA ARG A 69 36.35 22.88 -21.40
C ARG A 69 35.80 22.82 -22.83
N ALA A 70 35.04 23.85 -23.22
CA ALA A 70 34.55 24.04 -24.57
C ALA A 70 35.45 25.07 -25.28
N GLY A 71 36.49 24.59 -25.98
CA GLY A 71 37.46 25.44 -26.68
C GLY A 71 38.49 26.12 -25.75
N GLU A 72 39.17 27.15 -26.26
CA GLU A 72 40.31 27.81 -25.58
C GLU A 72 39.92 28.68 -24.37
N ALA A 73 38.65 29.11 -24.24
CA ALA A 73 38.26 30.06 -23.19
C ALA A 73 36.83 29.92 -22.63
N SER A 74 36.04 28.91 -23.03
CA SER A 74 34.65 28.80 -22.57
C SER A 74 34.38 27.53 -21.75
N VAL A 75 33.69 27.71 -20.64
CA VAL A 75 33.21 26.61 -19.79
C VAL A 75 31.87 26.13 -20.34
N GLY A 76 31.81 24.84 -20.66
CA GLY A 76 30.59 24.15 -21.07
C GLY A 76 30.12 23.20 -19.97
N TYR A 77 28.84 22.86 -20.01
CA TYR A 77 28.21 21.90 -19.11
C TYR A 77 27.55 20.80 -19.92
N ILE A 78 27.72 19.56 -19.50
CA ILE A 78 27.07 18.39 -20.10
C ILE A 78 26.43 17.55 -19.00
N SER A 79 25.26 16.96 -19.25
CA SER A 79 24.59 16.11 -18.27
C SER A 79 25.39 14.84 -18.01
N LEU A 80 25.32 14.32 -16.78
CA LEU A 80 25.55 12.90 -16.55
C LEU A 80 24.52 12.10 -17.39
N PRO A 81 24.89 10.96 -17.99
CA PRO A 81 23.92 10.13 -18.69
C PRO A 81 22.74 9.77 -17.79
N PRO A 82 21.49 9.80 -18.29
CA PRO A 82 20.29 9.56 -17.48
C PRO A 82 20.32 8.27 -16.67
N SER A 83 20.78 7.15 -17.23
CA SER A 83 20.92 5.89 -16.50
C SER A 83 21.86 6.03 -15.29
N ALA A 84 23.05 6.61 -15.50
CA ALA A 84 24.03 6.80 -14.44
C ALA A 84 23.55 7.76 -13.34
N LEU A 85 22.77 8.78 -13.70
CA LEU A 85 22.14 9.66 -12.70
C LEU A 85 21.14 8.88 -11.86
N LEU A 86 20.24 8.13 -12.49
CA LEU A 86 19.21 7.36 -11.79
C LEU A 86 19.84 6.29 -10.88
N ASP A 87 20.87 5.59 -11.35
CA ASP A 87 21.59 4.59 -10.55
C ASP A 87 22.34 5.21 -9.36
N ARG A 88 22.82 6.46 -9.50
CA ARG A 88 23.41 7.20 -8.37
C ARG A 88 22.34 7.62 -7.38
N MET A 89 21.28 8.26 -7.84
CA MET A 89 20.18 8.73 -6.99
C MET A 89 19.60 7.56 -6.19
N ARG A 90 19.37 6.42 -6.84
CA ARG A 90 18.91 5.20 -6.16
C ARG A 90 19.86 4.76 -5.04
N ARG A 91 21.16 4.64 -5.31
CA ARG A 91 22.14 4.25 -4.29
C ARG A 91 22.22 5.23 -3.13
N ASP A 92 22.16 6.53 -3.41
CA ASP A 92 22.19 7.57 -2.37
C ASP A 92 20.92 7.52 -1.49
N PHE A 93 19.75 7.28 -2.11
CA PHE A 93 18.48 7.06 -1.40
C PHE A 93 18.52 5.79 -0.56
N ASP A 94 18.90 4.65 -1.15
CA ASP A 94 18.97 3.36 -0.46
C ASP A 94 19.92 3.45 0.76
N SER A 95 21.12 4.04 0.59
CA SER A 95 22.07 4.25 1.68
C SER A 95 21.53 5.17 2.78
N SER A 96 20.78 6.22 2.43
CA SER A 96 20.15 7.12 3.40
C SER A 96 19.04 6.40 4.17
N ILE A 97 18.23 5.60 3.49
CA ILE A 97 17.18 4.77 4.09
C ILE A 97 17.80 3.78 5.06
N ASP A 98 18.87 3.08 4.69
CA ASP A 98 19.53 2.11 5.55
C ASP A 98 20.13 2.78 6.80
N THR A 99 20.77 3.95 6.63
CA THR A 99 21.25 4.75 7.77
C THR A 99 20.09 5.15 8.71
N LEU A 100 18.95 5.56 8.17
CA LEU A 100 17.77 5.94 8.96
C LEU A 100 17.12 4.73 9.63
N ARG A 101 17.10 3.55 8.99
CA ARG A 101 16.60 2.30 9.58
C ARG A 101 17.39 1.92 10.83
N GLU A 102 18.70 2.14 10.83
CA GLU A 102 19.57 1.89 11.99
C GLU A 102 19.44 2.97 13.07
N ALA A 103 19.37 4.24 12.66
CA ALA A 103 19.42 5.38 13.58
C ALA A 103 18.07 5.74 14.23
N LEU A 104 16.95 5.63 13.50
CA LEU A 104 15.63 6.01 13.99
C LEU A 104 15.20 5.24 15.26
N PRO A 105 15.40 3.91 15.36
CA PRO A 105 15.08 3.17 16.58
C PRO A 105 15.84 3.67 17.82
N GLN A 106 17.05 4.22 17.64
CA GLN A 106 17.88 4.72 18.74
C GLN A 106 17.40 6.08 19.28
N VAL A 107 16.66 6.84 18.47
CA VAL A 107 16.08 8.13 18.86
C VAL A 107 14.57 8.05 19.11
N ALA A 108 13.93 6.95 18.72
CA ALA A 108 12.53 6.69 18.98
C ALA A 108 12.30 6.50 20.48
N SER A 109 11.37 7.27 21.04
CA SER A 109 10.84 6.97 22.37
C SER A 109 9.79 5.87 22.27
N PRO A 110 9.65 5.00 23.28
CA PRO A 110 8.58 4.01 23.31
C PRO A 110 7.22 4.71 23.09
N PRO A 111 6.34 4.20 22.21
CA PRO A 111 5.02 4.77 22.01
C PRO A 111 4.29 4.84 23.35
N GLN A 112 3.95 6.05 23.80
CA GLN A 112 3.20 6.25 25.05
C GLN A 112 1.70 6.01 24.89
N VAL A 113 1.23 5.82 23.65
CA VAL A 113 -0.18 5.67 23.29
C VAL A 113 -0.28 4.53 22.28
N ARG A 114 -1.22 3.60 22.49
CA ARG A 114 -1.63 2.61 21.47
C ARG A 114 -2.23 3.36 20.29
N LEU A 115 -1.73 3.10 19.09
CA LEU A 115 -2.19 3.81 17.90
C LEU A 115 -3.50 3.18 17.42
N VAL A 116 -4.52 4.03 17.27
CA VAL A 116 -5.72 3.71 16.50
C VAL A 116 -5.81 4.78 15.43
N HIS A 117 -5.44 4.43 14.20
CA HIS A 117 -5.40 5.36 13.09
C HIS A 117 -6.52 5.03 12.10
N ASN A 118 -7.47 5.95 11.96
CA ASN A 118 -8.59 5.79 11.02
C ASN A 118 -8.11 6.01 9.59
N LEU A 119 -8.56 5.14 8.68
CA LEU A 119 -8.27 5.15 7.26
C LEU A 119 -9.59 5.44 6.53
N SER A 120 -9.65 6.55 5.80
CA SER A 120 -10.90 7.12 5.26
C SER A 120 -11.17 6.78 3.80
N ASP A 121 -10.22 6.14 3.12
CA ASP A 121 -10.29 5.85 1.69
C ASP A 121 -9.49 4.60 1.34
N ARG A 122 -9.73 4.08 0.13
CA ARG A 122 -9.16 2.81 -0.33
C ARG A 122 -7.64 2.89 -0.53
N GLU A 123 -7.13 4.04 -0.94
CA GLU A 123 -5.69 4.22 -1.17
C GLU A 123 -4.93 4.16 0.16
N SER A 124 -5.39 4.92 1.15
CA SER A 124 -4.86 4.91 2.52
C SER A 124 -5.00 3.54 3.18
N LEU A 125 -6.11 2.83 2.95
CA LEU A 125 -6.32 1.47 3.45
C LEU A 125 -5.28 0.48 2.88
N LEU A 126 -5.12 0.47 1.56
CA LEU A 126 -4.19 -0.46 0.91
C LEU A 126 -2.73 -0.09 1.15
N ALA A 127 -2.38 1.20 1.15
CA ALA A 127 -1.03 1.65 1.47
C ALA A 127 -0.63 1.21 2.90
N ARG A 128 -1.54 1.36 3.87
CA ARG A 128 -1.27 0.92 5.23
C ARG A 128 -1.25 -0.61 5.38
N ALA A 129 -2.06 -1.33 4.61
CA ALA A 129 -1.99 -2.79 4.55
C ALA A 129 -0.63 -3.25 3.98
N GLU A 130 -0.14 -2.60 2.92
CA GLU A 130 1.18 -2.84 2.33
C GLU A 130 2.30 -2.57 3.34
N ASP A 131 2.22 -1.47 4.10
CA ASP A 131 3.18 -1.17 5.17
C ASP A 131 3.26 -2.30 6.22
N VAL A 132 2.10 -2.82 6.65
CA VAL A 132 2.04 -3.91 7.64
C VAL A 132 2.59 -5.22 7.08
N VAL A 133 2.27 -5.55 5.83
CA VAL A 133 2.85 -6.74 5.16
C VAL A 133 4.36 -6.59 5.01
N ALA A 134 4.85 -5.42 4.60
CA ALA A 134 6.26 -5.15 4.40
C ALA A 134 7.08 -5.22 5.70
N ALA A 135 6.43 -5.03 6.85
CA ALA A 135 7.07 -5.02 8.16
C ALA A 135 7.11 -6.40 8.83
N ALA A 136 6.35 -7.38 8.33
CA ALA A 136 6.22 -8.72 8.92
C ALA A 136 7.55 -9.48 8.96
N ARG A 137 7.79 -10.24 10.03
CA ARG A 137 9.05 -10.97 10.25
C ARG A 137 8.86 -12.43 10.66
N ASP A 138 7.78 -12.74 11.35
CA ASP A 138 7.50 -14.05 11.93
C ASP A 138 6.26 -14.68 11.29
N ASP A 139 5.12 -13.99 11.34
CA ASP A 139 3.88 -14.48 10.74
C ASP A 139 3.00 -13.37 10.15
N LEU A 140 2.20 -13.76 9.16
CA LEU A 140 1.35 -12.84 8.42
C LEU A 140 0.01 -13.50 8.10
N PHE A 141 -1.07 -12.86 8.55
CA PHE A 141 -2.45 -13.28 8.31
C PHE A 141 -3.14 -12.28 7.39
N LEU A 142 -3.65 -12.75 6.25
CA LEU A 142 -4.49 -11.95 5.36
C LEU A 142 -5.86 -12.59 5.18
N SER A 143 -6.88 -11.75 5.06
CA SER A 143 -8.22 -12.15 4.63
C SER A 143 -8.80 -11.04 3.76
N GLY A 144 -9.25 -11.37 2.55
CA GLY A 144 -9.86 -10.38 1.67
C GLY A 144 -10.31 -10.91 0.32
N TRP A 145 -10.75 -9.99 -0.54
CA TRP A 145 -11.16 -10.28 -1.92
C TRP A 145 -10.00 -10.09 -2.88
N PRO A 146 -10.02 -10.71 -4.08
CA PRO A 146 -8.98 -10.54 -5.08
C PRO A 146 -8.67 -9.07 -5.39
N ALA A 147 -9.68 -8.20 -5.45
CA ALA A 147 -9.51 -6.77 -5.74
C ALA A 147 -8.66 -6.02 -4.71
N GLU A 148 -8.59 -6.51 -3.46
CA GLU A 148 -7.82 -5.89 -2.38
C GLU A 148 -6.52 -6.66 -2.08
N ILE A 149 -6.47 -7.97 -2.32
CA ILE A 149 -5.25 -8.78 -2.09
C ILE A 149 -4.27 -8.70 -3.26
N GLU A 150 -4.74 -8.62 -4.51
CA GLU A 150 -3.88 -8.59 -5.71
C GLU A 150 -2.79 -7.51 -5.65
N PRO A 151 -3.08 -6.25 -5.23
CA PRO A 151 -2.05 -5.23 -5.08
C PRO A 151 -0.98 -5.54 -4.03
N LEU A 152 -1.32 -6.36 -3.02
CA LEU A 152 -0.42 -6.71 -1.92
C LEU A 152 0.47 -7.92 -2.25
N LYS A 153 0.12 -8.74 -3.24
CA LYS A 153 0.87 -9.96 -3.60
C LYS A 153 2.38 -9.75 -3.80
N PRO A 154 2.87 -8.68 -4.46
CA PRO A 154 4.30 -8.47 -4.62
C PRO A 154 5.07 -8.36 -3.29
N VAL A 155 4.47 -7.71 -2.29
CA VAL A 155 5.09 -7.58 -0.96
C VAL A 155 4.88 -8.83 -0.11
N VAL A 156 3.72 -9.50 -0.23
CA VAL A 156 3.46 -10.77 0.45
C VAL A 156 4.46 -11.85 0.01
N ARG A 157 4.74 -11.97 -1.30
CA ARG A 157 5.76 -12.90 -1.80
C ARG A 157 7.14 -12.62 -1.26
N ARG A 158 7.50 -11.35 -1.12
CA ARG A 158 8.78 -10.98 -0.52
C ARG A 158 8.87 -11.46 0.92
N ALA A 159 7.82 -11.24 1.71
CA ALA A 159 7.76 -11.71 3.09
C ALA A 159 7.87 -13.26 3.17
N ASP A 160 7.13 -13.97 2.31
CA ASP A 160 7.18 -15.43 2.20
C ASP A 160 8.59 -15.94 1.81
N ASP A 161 9.22 -15.30 0.82
CA ASP A 161 10.60 -15.59 0.38
C ASP A 161 11.64 -15.30 1.50
N GLU A 162 11.35 -14.37 2.40
CA GLU A 162 12.15 -14.03 3.58
C GLU A 162 11.88 -14.96 4.79
N GLY A 163 10.94 -15.90 4.65
CA GLY A 163 10.66 -16.95 5.64
C GLY A 163 9.53 -16.64 6.62
N VAL A 164 8.72 -15.60 6.36
CA VAL A 164 7.52 -15.28 7.15
C VAL A 164 6.45 -16.36 6.93
N ASP A 165 5.78 -16.83 7.98
CA ASP A 165 4.67 -17.79 7.85
C ASP A 165 3.40 -17.07 7.36
N VAL A 166 3.09 -17.19 6.07
CA VAL A 166 1.98 -16.49 5.42
C VAL A 166 0.73 -17.38 5.33
N SER A 167 -0.36 -16.92 5.93
CA SER A 167 -1.70 -17.53 5.87
C SER A 167 -2.71 -16.57 5.24
N VAL A 168 -3.38 -16.99 4.16
CA VAL A 168 -4.33 -16.14 3.40
C VAL A 168 -5.70 -16.79 3.29
N VAL A 169 -6.75 -16.04 3.58
CA VAL A 169 -8.14 -16.39 3.24
C VAL A 169 -8.61 -15.55 2.06
N MET A 170 -9.04 -16.20 0.99
CA MET A 170 -9.42 -15.52 -0.26
C MET A 170 -10.91 -15.65 -0.57
N PHE A 171 -11.62 -14.53 -0.65
CA PHE A 171 -13.03 -14.46 -1.03
C PHE A 171 -13.20 -14.32 -2.55
N GLY A 172 -12.90 -15.39 -3.28
CA GLY A 172 -13.02 -15.45 -4.74
C GLY A 172 -11.95 -16.34 -5.37
N ASP A 173 -11.97 -16.40 -6.70
CA ASP A 173 -10.96 -17.13 -7.46
C ASP A 173 -9.62 -16.38 -7.41
N ASP A 174 -8.56 -17.13 -7.12
CA ASP A 174 -7.19 -16.65 -7.12
C ASP A 174 -6.32 -17.55 -8.00
N PRO A 175 -6.00 -17.12 -9.24
CA PRO A 175 -5.18 -17.90 -10.15
C PRO A 175 -3.68 -17.90 -9.79
N ASP A 176 -3.26 -17.06 -8.85
CA ASP A 176 -1.86 -16.82 -8.51
C ASP A 176 -1.69 -16.65 -6.98
N PRO A 177 -1.90 -17.74 -6.21
CA PRO A 177 -1.89 -17.71 -4.74
C PRO A 177 -0.49 -17.45 -4.16
N VAL A 178 -0.47 -16.94 -2.92
CA VAL A 178 0.74 -16.58 -2.18
C VAL A 178 0.70 -17.16 -0.77
N GLY A 179 1.82 -17.67 -0.26
CA GLY A 179 1.83 -18.40 1.01
C GLY A 179 0.83 -19.56 1.04
N THR A 180 0.29 -19.84 2.22
CA THR A 180 -0.80 -20.82 2.40
C THR A 180 -2.15 -20.16 2.18
N THR A 181 -2.62 -20.13 0.93
CA THR A 181 -3.95 -19.60 0.57
C THR A 181 -5.06 -20.64 0.71
N ILE A 182 -6.09 -20.31 1.49
CA ILE A 182 -7.35 -21.03 1.58
C ILE A 182 -8.46 -20.24 0.86
N PRO A 183 -9.07 -20.80 -0.20
CA PRO A 183 -10.21 -20.18 -0.84
C PRO A 183 -11.45 -20.29 0.07
N HIS A 184 -12.12 -19.17 0.32
CA HIS A 184 -13.36 -19.14 1.09
C HIS A 184 -14.52 -19.65 0.23
N ARG A 185 -14.90 -20.92 0.40
CA ARG A 185 -15.87 -21.63 -0.47
C ARG A 185 -17.25 -21.77 0.12
N PHE A 186 -17.44 -21.50 1.41
CA PHE A 186 -18.73 -21.73 2.08
C PHE A 186 -19.82 -20.75 1.68
N SER A 187 -19.43 -19.55 1.29
CA SER A 187 -20.33 -18.57 0.71
C SER A 187 -19.70 -18.09 -0.58
N THR A 188 -20.50 -18.01 -1.65
CA THR A 188 -20.04 -17.32 -2.85
C THR A 188 -19.63 -15.90 -2.48
N PRO A 189 -18.71 -15.27 -3.22
CA PRO A 189 -18.28 -13.90 -2.94
C PRO A 189 -19.46 -12.92 -2.81
N ASP A 190 -20.53 -13.12 -3.59
CA ASP A 190 -21.75 -12.32 -3.52
C ASP A 190 -22.52 -12.51 -2.21
N VAL A 191 -22.65 -13.76 -1.72
CA VAL A 191 -23.31 -14.04 -0.44
C VAL A 191 -22.48 -13.52 0.73
N ALA A 192 -21.16 -13.63 0.68
CA ALA A 192 -20.28 -13.05 1.68
C ALA A 192 -20.40 -11.52 1.71
N LEU A 193 -20.42 -10.89 0.53
CA LEU A 193 -20.62 -9.44 0.39
C LEU A 193 -21.99 -8.99 0.90
N GLU A 194 -23.07 -9.72 0.61
CA GLU A 194 -24.42 -9.42 1.11
C GLU A 194 -24.49 -9.54 2.64
N ASN A 195 -23.87 -10.56 3.22
CA ASN A 195 -23.87 -10.79 4.65
C ASN A 195 -23.04 -9.75 5.42
N LEU A 196 -21.88 -9.37 4.88
CA LEU A 196 -20.96 -8.42 5.51
C LEU A 196 -21.28 -6.96 5.17
N GLY A 197 -21.94 -6.71 4.04
CA GLY A 197 -22.23 -5.37 3.53
C GLY A 197 -21.00 -4.63 2.98
N CYS A 198 -19.85 -5.29 2.90
CA CYS A 198 -18.60 -4.76 2.35
C CYS A 198 -17.65 -5.89 1.95
N ARG A 199 -16.65 -5.58 1.11
CA ARG A 199 -15.47 -6.44 0.95
C ARG A 199 -14.54 -6.17 2.12
N LEU A 200 -14.57 -7.04 3.13
CA LEU A 200 -13.75 -6.91 4.32
C LEU A 200 -12.29 -7.27 3.99
N LEU A 201 -11.37 -6.42 4.42
CA LEU A 201 -9.94 -6.65 4.38
C LEU A 201 -9.43 -6.71 5.82
N VAL A 202 -8.74 -7.80 6.16
CA VAL A 202 -8.02 -7.98 7.42
C VAL A 202 -6.59 -8.35 7.08
N VAL A 203 -5.63 -7.62 7.63
CA VAL A 203 -4.20 -7.90 7.56
C VAL A 203 -3.64 -7.80 8.96
N ALA A 204 -2.93 -8.82 9.44
CA ALA A 204 -2.25 -8.79 10.73
C ALA A 204 -0.85 -9.39 10.60
N ALA A 205 0.15 -8.71 11.14
CA ALA A 205 1.56 -9.12 11.09
C ALA A 205 2.14 -9.28 12.49
N ASP A 206 2.90 -10.35 12.69
CA ASP A 206 3.66 -10.71 13.90
C ASP A 206 2.83 -10.75 15.19
N ARG A 207 1.49 -10.75 15.06
CA ARG A 207 0.52 -10.54 16.15
C ARG A 207 0.72 -9.22 16.91
N GLU A 208 1.37 -8.23 16.30
CA GLU A 208 1.64 -6.93 16.91
C GLU A 208 0.84 -5.80 16.28
N GLN A 209 0.46 -5.93 15.02
CA GLN A 209 -0.22 -4.88 14.26
C GLN A 209 -1.30 -5.46 13.37
N ALA A 210 -2.37 -4.69 13.17
CA ALA A 210 -3.46 -5.07 12.29
C ALA A 210 -4.01 -3.88 11.50
N VAL A 211 -4.43 -4.16 10.28
CA VAL A 211 -5.30 -3.32 9.45
C VAL A 211 -6.62 -4.06 9.26
N ILE A 212 -7.71 -3.42 9.65
CA ILE A 212 -9.07 -3.92 9.46
C ILE A 212 -9.86 -2.86 8.72
N GLY A 213 -10.44 -3.19 7.57
CA GLY A 213 -11.21 -2.25 6.79
C GLY A 213 -12.24 -2.93 5.89
N GLY A 214 -13.11 -2.12 5.30
CA GLY A 214 -14.14 -2.59 4.37
C GLY A 214 -14.26 -1.66 3.18
N VAL A 215 -14.42 -2.24 1.99
CA VAL A 215 -14.65 -1.51 0.74
C VAL A 215 -16.10 -1.69 0.28
N VAL A 216 -16.79 -0.59 -0.01
CA VAL A 216 -18.19 -0.54 -0.47
C VAL A 216 -18.27 0.41 -1.67
N ASN A 217 -18.63 -0.10 -2.85
CA ASN A 217 -18.80 0.71 -4.07
C ASN A 217 -17.60 1.61 -4.45
N GLY A 218 -16.38 1.28 -4.00
CA GLY A 218 -15.16 2.05 -4.27
C GLY A 218 -14.74 2.96 -3.11
N ASP A 219 -15.67 3.31 -2.21
CA ASP A 219 -15.36 3.95 -0.94
C ASP A 219 -14.83 2.90 0.04
N ALA A 220 -13.98 3.32 0.98
CA ALA A 220 -13.46 2.43 1.99
C ALA A 220 -13.41 3.10 3.35
N TRP A 221 -13.43 2.27 4.38
CA TRP A 221 -13.13 2.65 5.75
C TRP A 221 -12.14 1.63 6.31
N GLY A 222 -11.37 2.02 7.31
CA GLY A 222 -10.53 1.09 8.02
C GLY A 222 -9.86 1.69 9.23
N VAL A 223 -9.13 0.84 9.93
CA VAL A 223 -8.35 1.18 11.09
C VAL A 223 -7.03 0.43 11.04
N PHE A 224 -5.94 1.14 11.28
CA PHE A 224 -4.68 0.55 11.67
C PHE A 224 -4.56 0.59 13.19
N THR A 225 -4.08 -0.49 13.80
CA THR A 225 -3.83 -0.51 15.23
C THR A 225 -2.73 -1.47 15.65
N ASP A 226 -2.05 -1.10 16.74
CA ASP A 226 -1.13 -1.94 17.52
C ASP A 226 -1.74 -2.33 18.89
N ASP A 227 -3.05 -2.15 19.08
CA ASP A 227 -3.75 -2.56 20.29
C ASP A 227 -3.82 -4.09 20.34
N PRO A 228 -3.19 -4.76 21.33
CA PRO A 228 -3.11 -6.21 21.37
C PRO A 228 -4.48 -6.91 21.40
N ALA A 229 -5.52 -6.28 21.95
CA ALA A 229 -6.85 -6.87 21.98
C ALA A 229 -7.50 -6.89 20.60
N VAL A 230 -7.31 -5.82 19.82
CA VAL A 230 -7.84 -5.75 18.45
C VAL A 230 -7.03 -6.64 17.51
N VAL A 231 -5.70 -6.65 17.65
CA VAL A 231 -4.81 -7.52 16.87
C VAL A 231 -5.12 -8.99 17.13
N LEU A 232 -5.32 -9.39 18.39
CA LEU A 232 -5.76 -10.74 18.74
C LEU A 232 -7.04 -11.13 17.99
N VAL A 233 -8.06 -10.28 18.00
CA VAL A 233 -9.33 -10.56 17.30
C VAL A 233 -9.13 -10.65 15.79
N ALA A 234 -8.26 -9.83 15.20
CA ALA A 234 -7.94 -9.89 13.77
C ALA A 234 -7.27 -11.21 13.38
N VAL A 235 -6.28 -11.66 14.15
CA VAL A 235 -5.60 -12.95 13.93
C VAL A 235 -6.57 -14.11 14.11
N GLU A 236 -7.36 -14.09 15.19
CA GLU A 236 -8.35 -15.15 15.45
C GLU A 236 -9.45 -15.19 14.40
N TYR A 237 -9.82 -14.07 13.79
CA TYR A 237 -10.76 -14.04 12.68
C TYR A 237 -10.25 -14.88 11.50
N VAL A 238 -9.02 -14.63 11.04
CA VAL A 238 -8.42 -15.37 9.91
C VAL A 238 -8.20 -16.85 10.28
N ARG A 239 -7.67 -17.11 11.48
CA ARG A 239 -7.38 -18.46 11.98
C ARG A 239 -8.63 -19.32 12.10
N HIS A 240 -9.73 -18.78 12.63
CA HIS A 240 -10.98 -19.52 12.73
C HIS A 240 -11.59 -19.82 11.37
N ASP A 241 -11.47 -18.91 10.41
CA ASP A 241 -11.96 -19.13 9.05
C ASP A 241 -11.18 -20.27 8.36
N ILE A 242 -9.84 -20.22 8.47
CA ILE A 242 -8.95 -21.32 8.04
C ILE A 242 -9.34 -22.64 8.71
N ALA A 243 -9.48 -22.66 10.04
CA ALA A 243 -9.83 -23.85 10.79
C ALA A 243 -11.20 -24.41 10.36
N MET A 244 -12.17 -23.54 10.09
CA MET A 244 -13.49 -23.94 9.61
C MET A 244 -13.40 -24.63 8.24
N HIS A 245 -12.60 -24.09 7.33
CA HIS A 245 -12.31 -24.70 6.02
C HIS A 245 -11.64 -26.07 6.15
N LEU A 246 -10.61 -26.18 7.00
CA LEU A 246 -9.94 -27.46 7.26
C LEU A 246 -10.85 -28.50 7.92
N ILE A 247 -11.77 -28.07 8.79
CA ILE A 247 -12.77 -28.95 9.39
C ILE A 247 -13.77 -29.42 8.34
N ALA A 248 -14.26 -28.52 7.47
CA ALA A 248 -15.23 -28.87 6.43
C ALA A 248 -14.69 -29.88 5.42
N GLU A 249 -13.39 -29.87 5.13
CA GLU A 249 -12.73 -30.88 4.31
C GLU A 249 -12.82 -32.31 4.89
N LYS A 250 -13.16 -32.45 6.17
CA LYS A 250 -13.40 -33.75 6.81
C LYS A 250 -14.83 -34.27 6.63
N PHE A 251 -15.74 -33.47 6.11
CA PHE A 251 -17.13 -33.86 5.84
C PHE A 251 -17.31 -34.25 4.37
N ALA A 252 -18.33 -35.04 4.08
CA ALA A 252 -18.76 -35.21 2.69
C ALA A 252 -19.22 -33.83 2.15
N PRO A 253 -18.84 -33.43 0.92
CA PRO A 253 -19.11 -32.08 0.40
C PRO A 253 -20.59 -31.69 0.48
N ASP A 254 -21.48 -32.60 0.10
CA ASP A 254 -22.93 -32.38 0.07
C ASP A 254 -23.53 -32.21 1.48
N ASP A 255 -22.98 -32.92 2.47
CA ASP A 255 -23.45 -32.86 3.86
C ASP A 255 -23.10 -31.51 4.49
N PHE A 256 -21.87 -31.03 4.26
CA PHE A 256 -21.43 -29.75 4.79
C PHE A 256 -22.16 -28.58 4.12
N GLU A 257 -22.31 -28.59 2.79
CA GLU A 257 -23.02 -27.53 2.07
C GLU A 257 -24.49 -27.45 2.50
N SER A 258 -25.16 -28.60 2.65
CA SER A 258 -26.54 -28.67 3.14
C SER A 258 -26.66 -28.13 4.56
N PHE A 259 -25.78 -28.54 5.48
CA PHE A 259 -25.71 -28.00 6.84
C PHE A 259 -25.48 -26.49 6.82
N TRP A 260 -24.47 -26.02 6.09
CA TRP A 260 -24.08 -24.62 6.04
C TRP A 260 -25.19 -23.71 5.50
N THR A 261 -25.92 -24.15 4.47
CA THR A 261 -26.95 -23.34 3.81
C THR A 261 -28.32 -23.44 4.48
N SER A 262 -28.64 -24.56 5.12
CA SER A 262 -30.00 -24.87 5.57
C SER A 262 -30.21 -24.87 7.07
N ASP A 263 -29.14 -24.94 7.86
CA ASP A 263 -29.26 -24.94 9.32
C ASP A 263 -29.91 -23.63 9.84
N PRO A 264 -31.00 -23.72 10.63
CA PRO A 264 -31.68 -22.54 11.16
C PRO A 264 -30.81 -21.65 12.07
N ALA A 265 -29.86 -22.22 12.81
CA ALA A 265 -28.96 -21.45 13.67
C ALA A 265 -27.92 -20.69 12.84
N LEU A 266 -27.37 -21.30 11.79
CA LEU A 266 -26.46 -20.62 10.86
C LEU A 266 -27.16 -19.53 10.04
N ARG A 267 -28.40 -19.76 9.59
CA ARG A 267 -29.21 -18.72 8.95
C ARG A 267 -29.49 -17.56 9.90
N ARG A 268 -29.84 -17.85 11.17
CA ARG A 268 -30.05 -16.82 12.19
C ARG A 268 -28.78 -15.99 12.44
N LEU A 269 -27.60 -16.63 12.46
CA LEU A 269 -26.33 -15.94 12.68
C LEU A 269 -25.97 -14.98 11.54
N ARG A 270 -26.33 -15.32 10.30
CA ARG A 270 -26.05 -14.51 9.09
C ARG A 270 -27.15 -13.52 8.72
N ALA A 271 -28.23 -13.44 9.49
CA ALA A 271 -29.40 -12.61 9.19
C ALA A 271 -29.17 -11.09 9.38
N ASP A 272 -27.95 -10.68 9.71
CA ASP A 272 -27.61 -9.27 9.97
C ASP A 272 -27.42 -8.45 8.67
N HIS A 273 -27.30 -9.08 7.50
CA HIS A 273 -27.30 -8.45 6.17
C HIS A 273 -26.48 -7.14 6.08
N GLY A 274 -25.24 -7.14 6.56
CA GLY A 274 -24.32 -6.00 6.44
C GLY A 274 -24.59 -4.80 7.34
N ILE A 275 -25.45 -4.93 8.37
CA ILE A 275 -25.67 -3.87 9.38
C ILE A 275 -24.35 -3.31 9.97
N PRO A 276 -23.34 -4.13 10.34
CA PRO A 276 -22.07 -3.61 10.86
C PRO A 276 -21.33 -2.71 9.87
N ALA A 277 -21.21 -3.11 8.60
CA ALA A 277 -20.57 -2.28 7.57
C ALA A 277 -21.34 -0.96 7.34
N ALA A 278 -22.68 -1.01 7.39
CA ALA A 278 -23.50 0.18 7.26
C ALA A 278 -23.31 1.17 8.43
N LEU A 279 -22.99 0.69 9.64
CA LEU A 279 -22.65 1.56 10.78
C LEU A 279 -21.28 2.22 10.61
N LEU A 280 -20.30 1.48 10.08
CA LEU A 280 -18.94 1.96 9.89
C LEU A 280 -18.82 2.94 8.71
N ALA A 281 -19.60 2.73 7.64
CA ALA A 281 -19.66 3.65 6.51
C ALA A 281 -20.29 5.02 6.84
N ARG A 282 -21.00 5.15 7.97
CA ARG A 282 -21.71 6.40 8.34
C ARG A 282 -20.82 7.50 8.91
N GLY A 283 -19.53 7.24 9.15
CA GLY A 283 -18.62 8.19 9.79
C GLY A 283 -19.09 8.65 11.18
N PRO A 284 -18.29 9.45 11.89
CA PRO A 284 -18.71 10.03 13.16
C PRO A 284 -19.58 11.26 12.86
N VAL A 285 -20.90 11.07 12.78
CA VAL A 285 -22.01 11.98 13.15
C VAL A 285 -23.25 11.72 12.27
N GLY A 286 -24.35 11.30 12.91
CA GLY A 286 -25.70 11.76 12.54
C GLY A 286 -26.45 11.01 11.43
N ALA A 287 -26.67 9.70 11.56
CA ALA A 287 -27.80 9.07 10.87
C ALA A 287 -28.47 8.03 11.76
N SER A 288 -29.76 8.24 12.03
CA SER A 288 -30.62 7.38 12.86
C SER A 288 -30.44 5.90 12.52
N ALA A 289 -30.30 5.07 13.56
CA ALA A 289 -30.24 3.62 13.41
C ALA A 289 -31.48 3.15 12.63
N PRO A 290 -31.37 2.19 11.69
CA PRO A 290 -32.55 1.52 11.16
C PRO A 290 -33.32 0.89 12.34
N PRO A 291 -34.66 0.87 12.30
CA PRO A 291 -35.43 0.36 13.41
C PRO A 291 -35.02 -1.10 13.67
N ARG A 292 -34.42 -1.35 14.85
CA ARG A 292 -34.26 -2.71 15.36
C ARG A 292 -35.65 -3.33 15.37
N ARG A 293 -35.90 -4.32 14.49
CA ARG A 293 -37.15 -5.09 14.52
C ARG A 293 -37.26 -5.68 15.92
N THR A 294 -38.27 -5.23 16.66
CA THR A 294 -38.58 -5.74 17.98
C THR A 294 -38.84 -7.24 17.88
N ARG A 295 -38.11 -8.02 18.67
CA ARG A 295 -38.42 -9.43 18.94
C ARG A 295 -39.87 -9.49 19.42
N ARG A 296 -40.80 -9.85 18.54
CA ARG A 296 -42.09 -10.38 18.99
C ARG A 296 -41.80 -11.77 19.53
N GLY A 297 -41.91 -11.89 20.86
CA GLY A 297 -41.92 -13.18 21.52
C GLY A 297 -43.05 -14.04 20.95
N GLN A 298 -42.75 -15.31 20.72
CA GLN A 298 -43.74 -16.36 20.64
C GLN A 298 -43.48 -17.28 21.82
N HIS A 299 -44.39 -17.20 22.78
CA HIS A 299 -44.76 -18.30 23.66
C HIS A 299 -45.35 -19.44 22.82
#